data_AF-A0A699R0V6-F1
#
_entry.id   AF-A0A699R0V6-F1
#
_cell.length_a   1.000
_cell.length_b   1.000
_cell.length_c   1.000
_cell.angle_alpha   90.00
_cell.angle_beta   90.00
_cell.angle_gamma   90.00
#
_symmetry.space_group_name_H-M   'P 1'
#
loop_
_entity.id
_entity.type
_entity.pdbx_description
1 polymer ?
#
loop_
_entity_poly.entity_id
_entity_poly.type
_entity_poly.pdbx_seq_one_letter_code
_entity_poly.pdbx_strand_id
1 'polypeptide(L)'
;DWVKESKNNRKGLINKYKEELRSIDENIEAGNGTNTMVTKRMEVISELQRIDKMNAMDMAQKAKIKWSIEGDENSHFFHGMLNKKRNQSNIRGVMVDGIWQEKPDVVKSEFFKHFCTRFDKPSDQRAVVEMLFPRSLSVDQQEGLKRELTKEEVKRAVWECGTDKSPDFRPICLIGSVYKIIAKVLTNRLVVVLGDLIHEVQSAFIADRQILDGYFILNEVLQWCKSRKKQALIFKVDFEKLRLRL
;
A
#
# COMPACT_ATOMS: atom_id res chain seq x y z
N ASP A 1 9.82 -3.92 38.67
CA ASP A 1 9.20 -3.44 37.41
C ASP A 1 10.07 -2.44 36.67
N TRP A 2 11.05 -2.93 35.90
CA TRP A 2 11.95 -2.11 35.07
C TRP A 2 11.21 -1.12 34.14
N VAL A 3 10.02 -1.48 33.65
CA VAL A 3 9.18 -0.64 32.79
C VAL A 3 8.64 0.60 33.53
N LYS A 4 8.24 0.47 34.80
CA LYS A 4 7.74 1.59 35.61
C LYS A 4 8.87 2.55 35.94
N GLU A 5 10.03 2.00 36.29
CA GLU A 5 11.24 2.75 36.59
C GLU A 5 11.77 3.52 35.36
N SER A 6 11.83 2.88 34.19
CA SER A 6 12.20 3.52 32.94
C SER A 6 11.26 4.67 32.55
N LYS A 7 9.94 4.52 32.76
CA LYS A 7 8.96 5.58 32.52
C LYS A 7 9.12 6.76 33.48
N ASN A 8 9.34 6.49 34.76
CA ASN A 8 9.57 7.54 35.76
C ASN A 8 10.85 8.33 35.45
N ASN A 9 11.93 7.64 35.08
CA ASN A 9 13.18 8.28 34.70
C ASN A 9 12.99 9.18 33.46
N ARG A 10 12.26 8.72 32.44
CA ARG A 10 11.95 9.52 31.25
C ARG A 10 11.09 10.74 31.56
N LYS A 11 10.09 10.59 32.42
CA LYS A 11 9.24 11.71 32.86
C LYS A 11 10.05 12.75 33.63
N GLY A 12 10.98 12.30 34.47
CA GLY A 12 11.95 13.17 35.14
C GLY A 12 12.83 13.93 34.15
N LEU A 13 13.33 13.25 33.12
CA LEU A 13 14.16 13.87 32.09
C LEU A 13 13.40 14.91 31.25
N ILE A 14 12.15 14.64 30.88
CA ILE A 14 11.28 15.61 30.18
C ILE A 14 11.05 16.85 31.04
N ASN A 15 10.77 16.67 32.34
CA ASN A 15 10.59 17.78 33.25
C ASN A 15 11.86 18.62 33.38
N LYS A 16 13.02 17.97 33.52
CA LYS A 16 14.33 18.63 33.55
C LYS A 16 14.54 19.51 32.31
N TYR A 17 14.32 18.96 31.11
CA TYR A 17 14.50 19.73 29.87
C TYR A 17 13.46 20.84 29.71
N LYS A 18 12.24 20.68 30.22
CA LYS A 18 11.22 21.75 30.22
C LYS A 18 11.57 22.89 31.18
N GLU A 19 12.12 22.57 32.36
CA GLU A 19 12.61 23.57 33.32
C GLU A 19 13.82 24.31 32.77
N GLU A 20 14.76 23.59 32.16
CA GLU A 20 15.94 24.17 31.50
C GLU A 20 15.53 25.08 30.33
N LEU A 21 14.58 24.66 29.50
CA LEU A 21 14.04 25.48 28.42
C LEU A 21 13.37 26.75 28.95
N ARG A 22 12.55 26.64 30.01
CA ARG A 22 11.89 27.78 30.64
C ARG A 22 12.89 28.78 31.19
N SER A 23 13.92 28.31 31.89
CA SER A 23 14.97 29.18 32.41
C SER A 23 15.73 29.91 31.29
N ILE A 24 16.00 29.22 30.18
CA ILE A 24 16.64 29.84 29.02
C ILE A 24 15.72 30.91 28.39
N ASP A 25 14.44 30.61 28.22
CA ASP A 25 13.45 31.52 27.65
C ASP A 25 13.27 32.78 28.53
N GLU A 26 13.15 32.64 29.85
CA GLU A 26 13.05 33.75 30.80
C GLU A 26 14.27 34.70 30.74
N ASN A 27 15.47 34.15 30.61
CA ASN A 27 16.68 34.95 30.49
C ASN A 27 16.79 35.67 29.14
N ILE A 28 16.30 35.05 28.05
CA ILE A 28 16.23 35.69 26.74
C ILE A 28 15.22 36.85 26.77
N GLU A 29 14.05 36.64 27.38
CA GLU A 29 13.00 37.66 27.54
C GLU A 29 13.44 38.84 28.42
N ALA A 30 14.26 38.58 29.45
CA ALA A 30 14.88 39.60 30.28
C ALA A 30 15.96 40.44 29.55
N GLY A 31 16.25 40.16 28.27
CA GLY A 31 17.23 40.88 27.46
C GLY A 31 18.67 40.37 27.61
N ASN A 32 18.89 39.26 28.32
CA ASN A 32 20.22 38.67 28.56
C ASN A 32 20.58 37.57 27.54
N GLY A 33 19.94 37.58 26.36
CA GLY A 33 20.11 36.55 25.33
C GLY A 33 21.51 36.54 24.73
N THR A 34 22.31 35.52 25.05
CA THR A 34 23.61 35.28 24.42
C THR A 34 23.51 34.23 23.32
N ASN A 35 24.42 34.26 22.33
CA ASN A 35 24.45 33.27 21.25
C ASN A 35 24.58 31.83 21.80
N THR A 36 25.33 31.65 22.88
CA THR A 36 25.46 30.39 23.61
C THR A 36 24.12 29.88 24.17
N MET A 37 23.25 30.77 24.64
CA MET A 37 21.92 30.40 25.14
C MET A 37 20.97 29.99 24.02
N VAL A 38 21.05 30.65 22.86
CA VAL A 38 20.26 30.27 21.68
C VAL A 38 20.68 28.89 21.16
N THR A 39 21.99 28.59 21.11
CA THR A 39 22.48 27.25 20.75
C THR A 39 21.98 26.20 21.75
N LYS A 40 22.11 26.47 23.05
CA LYS A 40 21.66 25.56 24.10
C LYS A 40 20.14 25.33 24.06
N ARG A 41 19.36 26.37 23.75
CA ARG A 41 17.91 26.27 23.52
C ARG A 41 17.58 25.29 22.40
N MET A 42 18.30 25.38 21.28
CA MET A 42 18.11 24.50 20.12
C MET A 42 18.43 23.03 20.46
N GLU A 43 19.50 22.78 21.23
CA GLU A 43 19.86 21.45 21.72
C GLU A 43 18.78 20.84 22.62
N VAL A 44 18.28 21.62 23.59
CA VAL A 44 17.22 21.18 24.51
C VAL A 44 15.92 20.86 23.76
N ILE A 45 15.55 21.67 22.77
CA ILE A 45 14.39 21.41 21.89
C ILE A 45 14.60 20.13 21.08
N SER A 46 15.78 19.92 20.53
CA SER A 46 16.12 18.71 19.76
C SER A 46 15.99 17.45 20.62
N GLU A 47 16.50 17.48 21.85
CA GLU A 47 16.38 16.37 22.80
C GLU A 47 14.93 16.10 23.21
N LEU A 48 14.12 17.14 23.42
CA LEU A 48 12.68 16.99 23.68
C LEU A 48 11.97 16.32 22.51
N GLN A 49 12.21 16.78 21.28
CA GLN A 49 11.65 16.17 20.06
C GLN A 49 12.06 14.71 19.90
N ARG A 50 13.31 14.38 20.23
CA ARG A 50 13.83 13.00 20.19
C ARG A 50 13.07 12.11 21.19
N ILE A 51 12.85 12.59 22.42
CA ILE A 51 12.11 11.86 23.46
C ILE A 51 10.64 11.69 23.05
N ASP A 52 10.00 12.72 22.50
CA ASP A 52 8.61 12.64 22.03
C ASP A 52 8.44 11.66 20.88
N LYS A 53 9.38 11.66 19.92
CA LYS A 53 9.42 10.66 18.83
C LYS A 53 9.52 9.24 19.39
N MET A 54 10.39 9.01 20.38
CA MET A 54 10.51 7.70 21.02
C MET A 54 9.23 7.28 21.76
N ASN A 55 8.58 8.21 22.47
CA ASN A 55 7.31 7.94 23.15
C ASN A 55 6.17 7.65 22.17
N ALA A 56 6.12 8.36 21.04
CA ALA A 56 5.15 8.12 19.98
C ALA A 56 5.34 6.73 19.35
N MET A 57 6.58 6.32 19.09
CA MET A 57 6.89 4.97 18.58
C MET A 57 6.50 3.87 19.59
N ASP A 58 6.83 4.05 20.88
CA ASP A 58 6.46 3.12 21.96
C ASP A 58 4.94 3.03 22.13
N MET A 59 4.22 4.16 22.03
CA MET A 59 2.76 4.21 22.08
C MET A 59 2.13 3.52 20.86
N ALA A 60 2.66 3.73 19.66
CA ALA A 60 2.18 3.07 18.44
C ALA A 60 2.40 1.54 18.51
N GLN A 61 3.54 1.10 19.02
CA GLN A 61 3.82 -0.32 19.23
C GLN A 61 2.89 -0.92 20.28
N LYS A 62 2.69 -0.24 21.42
CA LYS A 62 1.72 -0.67 22.45
C LYS A 62 0.30 -0.70 21.94
N ALA A 63 -0.13 0.29 21.16
CA ALA A 63 -1.44 0.28 20.53
C ALA A 63 -1.59 -0.90 19.57
N LYS A 64 -0.55 -1.23 18.79
CA LYS A 64 -0.52 -2.38 17.88
C LYS A 64 -0.54 -3.72 18.61
N ILE A 65 0.19 -3.83 19.73
CA ILE A 65 0.19 -5.02 20.60
C ILE A 65 -1.17 -5.15 21.30
N LYS A 66 -1.68 -4.08 21.89
CA LYS A 66 -3.00 -4.01 22.53
C LYS A 66 -4.09 -4.41 21.53
N TRP A 67 -4.10 -3.85 20.33
CA TRP A 67 -4.98 -4.29 19.24
C TRP A 67 -4.75 -5.74 18.82
N SER A 68 -3.53 -6.25 18.89
CA SER A 68 -3.26 -7.66 18.57
C SER A 68 -3.70 -8.63 19.66
N ILE A 69 -3.79 -8.18 20.92
CA ILE A 69 -4.22 -8.97 22.09
C ILE A 69 -5.74 -8.84 22.26
N GLU A 70 -6.24 -7.60 22.30
CA GLU A 70 -7.67 -7.29 22.51
C GLU A 70 -8.48 -7.35 21.21
N GLY A 71 -7.85 -7.26 20.04
CA GLY A 71 -8.52 -7.53 18.76
C GLY A 71 -8.99 -8.96 18.61
N ASP A 72 -8.56 -9.86 19.49
CA ASP A 72 -9.05 -11.24 19.61
C ASP A 72 -10.27 -11.37 20.57
N GLU A 73 -10.54 -10.41 21.45
CA GLU A 73 -11.81 -10.39 22.20
C GLU A 73 -13.00 -10.02 21.29
N ASN A 74 -12.73 -9.33 20.19
CA ASN A 74 -13.71 -9.11 19.15
C ASN A 74 -13.85 -10.32 18.20
N SER A 75 -13.19 -11.45 18.49
CA SER A 75 -13.35 -12.69 17.74
C SER A 75 -14.80 -13.18 17.75
N HIS A 76 -15.63 -12.93 18.78
CA HIS A 76 -17.07 -13.25 18.70
C HIS A 76 -17.79 -12.38 17.65
N PHE A 77 -17.48 -11.09 17.54
CA PHE A 77 -18.05 -10.23 16.51
C PHE A 77 -17.51 -10.58 15.13
N PHE A 78 -16.21 -10.86 14.99
CA PHE A 78 -15.60 -11.24 13.71
C PHE A 78 -15.98 -12.66 13.29
N HIS A 79 -16.00 -13.64 14.18
CA HIS A 79 -16.58 -14.96 13.95
C HIS A 79 -18.08 -14.87 13.74
N GLY A 80 -18.79 -13.98 14.45
CA GLY A 80 -20.21 -13.72 14.23
C GLY A 80 -20.45 -13.11 12.85
N MET A 81 -19.62 -12.17 12.41
CA MET A 81 -19.66 -11.56 11.09
C MET A 81 -19.20 -12.54 10.01
N LEU A 82 -18.18 -13.37 10.26
CA LEU A 82 -17.71 -14.43 9.35
C LEU A 82 -18.72 -15.55 9.26
N ASN A 83 -19.36 -15.97 10.35
CA ASN A 83 -20.41 -16.98 10.37
C ASN A 83 -21.69 -16.42 9.77
N LYS A 84 -22.05 -15.16 10.03
CA LYS A 84 -23.16 -14.46 9.36
C LYS A 84 -22.88 -14.33 7.87
N LYS A 85 -21.67 -13.93 7.48
CA LYS A 85 -21.25 -13.84 6.07
C LYS A 85 -21.15 -15.21 5.42
N ARG A 86 -20.67 -16.24 6.12
CA ARG A 86 -20.62 -17.62 5.67
C ARG A 86 -22.03 -18.18 5.52
N ASN A 87 -22.95 -17.89 6.42
CA ASN A 87 -24.36 -18.27 6.32
C ASN A 87 -25.10 -17.49 5.23
N GLN A 88 -24.80 -16.20 5.04
CA GLN A 88 -25.38 -15.35 3.98
C GLN A 88 -24.80 -15.66 2.61
N SER A 89 -23.53 -16.09 2.54
CA SER A 89 -22.83 -16.46 1.31
C SER A 89 -22.80 -17.98 1.09
N ASN A 90 -23.46 -18.76 1.97
CA ASN A 90 -23.54 -20.20 1.79
C ASN A 90 -24.50 -20.43 0.62
N ILE A 91 -23.96 -20.94 -0.47
CA ILE A 91 -24.75 -21.38 -1.60
C ILE A 91 -25.41 -22.69 -1.17
N ARG A 92 -26.64 -22.59 -0.66
CA ARG A 92 -27.45 -23.75 -0.26
C ARG A 92 -27.98 -24.54 -1.45
N GLY A 93 -28.10 -23.87 -2.58
CA GLY A 93 -28.59 -24.44 -3.82
C GLY A 93 -28.56 -23.42 -4.95
N VAL A 94 -28.88 -23.88 -6.14
CA VAL A 94 -29.05 -23.05 -7.35
C VAL A 94 -30.39 -23.34 -7.98
N MET A 95 -30.98 -22.32 -8.59
CA MET A 95 -32.20 -22.48 -9.39
C MET A 95 -31.82 -22.78 -10.83
N VAL A 96 -32.27 -23.93 -11.33
CA VAL A 96 -31.98 -24.43 -12.68
C VAL A 96 -33.32 -24.76 -13.32
N ASP A 97 -33.66 -24.07 -14.41
CA ASP A 97 -34.92 -24.27 -15.15
C ASP A 97 -36.18 -24.25 -14.26
N GLY A 98 -36.20 -23.35 -13.26
CA GLY A 98 -37.31 -23.19 -12.31
C GLY A 98 -37.33 -24.21 -11.16
N ILE A 99 -36.37 -25.13 -11.09
CA ILE A 99 -36.26 -26.13 -10.03
C ILE A 99 -35.09 -25.77 -9.11
N TRP A 100 -35.33 -25.80 -7.79
CA TRP A 100 -34.31 -25.56 -6.78
C TRP A 100 -33.47 -26.81 -6.53
N GLN A 101 -32.16 -26.72 -6.78
CA GLN A 101 -31.21 -27.82 -6.64
C GLN A 101 -30.27 -27.60 -5.47
N GLU A 102 -30.33 -28.49 -4.46
CA GLU A 102 -29.49 -28.40 -3.25
C GLU A 102 -28.35 -29.43 -3.22
N LYS A 103 -28.39 -30.43 -4.12
CA LYS A 103 -27.39 -31.50 -4.16
C LYS A 103 -26.01 -30.92 -4.52
N PRO A 104 -24.96 -31.13 -3.69
CA PRO A 104 -23.65 -30.51 -3.88
C PRO A 104 -23.04 -30.73 -5.27
N ASP A 105 -23.22 -31.91 -5.85
CA ASP A 105 -22.64 -32.24 -7.17
C ASP A 105 -23.33 -31.46 -8.29
N VAL A 106 -24.65 -31.30 -8.22
CA VAL A 106 -25.46 -30.53 -9.18
C VAL A 106 -25.18 -29.03 -9.04
N VAL A 107 -25.09 -28.53 -7.80
CA VAL A 107 -24.73 -27.13 -7.54
C VAL A 107 -23.35 -26.82 -8.11
N LYS A 108 -22.36 -27.69 -7.87
CA LYS A 108 -21.00 -27.53 -8.41
C LYS A 108 -20.99 -27.57 -9.94
N SER A 109 -21.69 -28.51 -10.56
CA SER A 109 -21.73 -28.62 -12.03
C SER A 109 -22.37 -27.39 -12.68
N GLU A 110 -23.45 -26.86 -12.09
CA GLU A 110 -24.13 -25.68 -12.61
C GLU A 110 -23.34 -24.40 -12.37
N PHE A 111 -22.69 -24.26 -11.21
CA PHE A 111 -21.73 -23.17 -10.99
C PHE A 111 -20.59 -23.21 -12.00
N PHE A 112 -19.99 -24.39 -12.19
CA PHE A 112 -18.93 -24.59 -13.18
C PHE A 112 -19.41 -24.20 -14.57
N LYS A 113 -20.55 -24.74 -15.02
CA LYS A 113 -21.14 -24.44 -16.34
C LYS A 113 -21.45 -22.95 -16.50
N HIS A 114 -22.06 -22.32 -15.50
CA HIS A 114 -22.37 -20.89 -15.53
C HIS A 114 -21.13 -20.02 -15.77
N PHE A 115 -20.05 -20.30 -15.03
CA PHE A 115 -18.81 -19.53 -15.16
C PHE A 115 -18.01 -19.93 -16.39
N CYS A 116 -17.98 -21.20 -16.78
CA CYS A 116 -17.39 -21.64 -18.03
C CYS A 116 -17.97 -20.87 -19.22
N THR A 117 -19.30 -20.78 -19.35
CA THR A 117 -19.92 -20.04 -20.46
C THR A 117 -19.63 -18.54 -20.42
N ARG A 118 -19.45 -17.96 -19.23
CA ARG A 118 -19.18 -16.51 -19.05
C ARG A 118 -17.70 -16.15 -19.27
N PHE A 119 -16.80 -17.05 -18.92
CA PHE A 119 -15.36 -16.90 -19.11
C PHE A 119 -14.86 -17.59 -20.39
N ASP A 120 -15.76 -18.24 -21.13
CA ASP A 120 -15.45 -18.77 -22.44
C ASP A 120 -14.99 -17.64 -23.35
N LYS A 121 -14.20 -17.99 -24.37
CA LYS A 121 -13.72 -17.02 -25.33
C LYS A 121 -14.94 -16.31 -25.95
N PRO A 122 -15.10 -14.98 -25.79
CA PRO A 122 -16.18 -14.27 -26.47
C PRO A 122 -16.04 -14.45 -27.99
N SER A 123 -17.18 -14.44 -28.70
CA SER A 123 -17.33 -14.52 -30.16
C SER A 123 -16.13 -13.95 -30.93
N ASP A 124 -15.72 -14.63 -32.01
CA ASP A 124 -14.59 -14.23 -32.86
C ASP A 124 -14.74 -12.84 -33.50
N GLN A 125 -15.92 -12.21 -33.42
CA GLN A 125 -16.09 -10.79 -33.73
C GLN A 125 -15.58 -9.90 -32.58
N ARG A 126 -14.28 -9.92 -32.34
CA ARG A 126 -13.62 -8.82 -31.62
C ARG A 126 -13.27 -7.75 -32.64
N ALA A 127 -13.49 -6.48 -32.27
CA ALA A 127 -12.80 -5.40 -32.94
C ALA A 127 -11.30 -5.65 -32.77
N VAL A 128 -10.62 -6.02 -33.86
CA VAL A 128 -9.17 -6.12 -33.88
C VAL A 128 -8.68 -4.69 -33.93
N VAL A 129 -8.26 -4.18 -32.78
CA VAL A 129 -7.43 -2.99 -32.76
C VAL A 129 -6.04 -3.49 -33.14
N GLU A 130 -5.66 -3.34 -34.42
CA GLU A 130 -4.27 -3.51 -34.86
C GLU A 130 -3.41 -2.43 -34.19
N MET A 131 -3.09 -2.65 -32.93
CA MET A 131 -2.11 -1.84 -32.22
C MET A 131 -0.76 -2.50 -32.40
N LEU A 132 0.14 -1.79 -33.07
CA LEU A 132 1.55 -2.08 -32.93
C LEU A 132 1.91 -1.85 -31.47
N PHE A 133 2.56 -2.83 -30.84
CA PHE A 133 3.23 -2.68 -29.56
C PHE A 133 4.72 -2.49 -29.84
N PRO A 134 5.15 -1.30 -30.31
CA PRO A 134 6.51 -1.09 -30.78
C PRO A 134 7.54 -1.21 -29.66
N ARG A 135 7.12 -0.98 -28.41
CA ARG A 135 7.99 -1.10 -27.23
C ARG A 135 7.96 -2.53 -26.73
N SER A 136 9.10 -3.19 -26.82
CA SER A 136 9.32 -4.54 -26.34
C SER A 136 10.65 -4.62 -25.59
N LEU A 137 10.76 -5.60 -24.70
CA LEU A 137 11.98 -5.80 -23.94
C LEU A 137 13.10 -6.33 -24.83
N SER A 138 14.31 -5.80 -24.66
CA SER A 138 15.50 -6.38 -25.27
C SER A 138 15.77 -7.79 -24.74
N VAL A 139 16.58 -8.58 -25.47
CA VAL A 139 16.96 -9.93 -25.03
C VAL A 139 17.63 -9.89 -23.66
N ASP A 140 18.55 -8.94 -23.45
CA ASP A 140 19.26 -8.76 -22.18
C ASP A 140 18.31 -8.40 -21.03
N GLN A 141 17.29 -7.57 -21.29
CA GLN A 141 16.28 -7.24 -20.29
C GLN A 141 15.43 -8.45 -19.93
N GLN A 142 15.04 -9.26 -20.92
CA GLN A 142 14.29 -10.49 -20.69
C GLN A 142 15.10 -11.49 -19.85
N GLU A 143 16.38 -11.67 -20.18
CA GLU A 143 17.30 -12.52 -19.42
C GLU A 143 17.50 -11.98 -18.00
N GLY A 144 17.70 -10.66 -17.86
CA GLY A 144 17.84 -9.98 -16.58
C GLY A 144 16.60 -10.09 -15.67
N LEU A 145 15.40 -10.19 -16.24
CA LEU A 145 14.17 -10.46 -15.47
C LEU A 145 14.03 -11.93 -15.09
N LYS A 146 14.41 -12.86 -15.99
CA LYS A 146 14.27 -14.31 -15.84
C LYS A 146 15.36 -14.95 -14.98
N ARG A 147 16.51 -14.28 -14.79
CA ARG A 147 17.64 -14.81 -13.99
C ARG A 147 17.23 -15.16 -12.57
N GLU A 148 17.99 -16.02 -11.92
CA GLU A 148 17.76 -16.38 -10.52
C GLU A 148 17.84 -15.17 -9.57
N LEU A 149 17.12 -15.26 -8.44
CA LEU A 149 17.14 -14.23 -7.40
C LEU A 149 18.45 -14.28 -6.62
N THR A 150 19.10 -13.14 -6.47
CA THR A 150 20.30 -13.01 -5.63
C THR A 150 19.95 -12.76 -4.17
N LYS A 151 20.83 -13.13 -3.24
CA LYS A 151 20.64 -12.86 -1.80
C LYS A 151 20.59 -11.35 -1.52
N GLU A 152 21.33 -10.57 -2.30
CA GLU A 152 21.41 -9.11 -2.24
C GLU A 152 20.08 -8.45 -2.62
N GLU A 153 19.40 -8.96 -3.66
CA GLU A 153 18.05 -8.51 -4.03
C GLU A 153 17.04 -8.77 -2.91
N VAL A 154 17.08 -9.97 -2.32
CA VAL A 154 16.20 -10.32 -1.21
C VAL A 154 16.49 -9.42 -0.01
N LYS A 155 17.76 -9.23 0.36
CA LYS A 155 18.18 -8.38 1.49
C LYS A 155 17.72 -6.94 1.31
N ARG A 156 17.87 -6.37 0.10
CA ARG A 156 17.37 -5.03 -0.22
C ARG A 156 15.86 -4.94 -0.05
N ALA A 157 15.11 -5.89 -0.62
CA ALA A 157 13.66 -5.91 -0.51
C ALA A 157 13.17 -6.01 0.94
N VAL A 158 13.84 -6.81 1.78
CA VAL A 158 13.53 -6.92 3.22
C VAL A 158 13.69 -5.57 3.93
N TRP A 159 14.75 -4.81 3.64
CA TRP A 159 14.97 -3.48 4.22
C TRP A 159 14.04 -2.40 3.68
N GLU A 160 13.65 -2.49 2.41
CA GLU A 160 12.69 -1.57 1.81
C GLU A 160 11.24 -1.81 2.26
N CYS A 161 10.90 -3.00 2.78
CA CYS A 161 9.54 -3.29 3.26
C CYS A 161 9.18 -2.59 4.59
N GLY A 162 10.14 -1.95 5.28
CA GLY A 162 9.94 -1.18 6.51
C GLY A 162 9.79 -2.04 7.78
N THR A 163 10.25 -1.51 8.92
CA THR A 163 10.20 -2.17 10.24
C THR A 163 8.86 -2.00 10.97
N ASP A 164 8.04 -1.03 10.53
CA ASP A 164 6.74 -0.68 11.11
C ASP A 164 5.64 -1.72 10.81
N LYS A 165 5.85 -2.58 9.80
CA LYS A 165 4.83 -3.52 9.30
C LYS A 165 4.99 -4.96 9.77
N SER A 166 6.06 -5.31 10.49
CA SER A 166 6.19 -6.62 11.14
C SER A 166 6.02 -6.45 12.66
N PRO A 167 4.84 -6.72 13.25
CA PRO A 167 4.80 -6.98 14.68
C PRO A 167 5.47 -8.33 14.91
N ASP A 168 6.47 -8.37 15.77
CA ASP A 168 7.04 -9.53 16.47
C ASP A 168 6.70 -10.90 15.86
N PHE A 169 7.71 -11.56 15.26
CA PHE A 169 7.76 -12.92 14.68
C PHE A 169 6.60 -13.90 15.01
N ARG A 170 5.36 -13.57 14.61
CA ARG A 170 4.22 -14.48 14.66
C ARG A 170 4.13 -15.20 13.31
N PRO A 171 3.87 -16.53 13.29
CA PRO A 171 3.83 -17.32 12.06
C PRO A 171 2.92 -16.76 10.96
N ILE A 172 1.77 -16.17 11.35
CA ILE A 172 0.79 -15.56 10.42
C ILE A 172 1.34 -14.26 9.80
N CYS A 173 2.09 -13.48 10.57
CA CYS A 173 2.76 -12.26 10.08
C CYS A 173 3.93 -12.60 9.15
N LEU A 174 4.58 -13.75 9.38
CA LEU A 174 5.70 -14.24 8.58
C LEU A 174 5.24 -14.62 7.16
N ILE A 175 4.13 -15.37 7.02
CA ILE A 175 3.57 -15.75 5.71
C ILE A 175 3.21 -14.50 4.88
N GLY A 176 2.56 -13.51 5.51
CA GLY A 176 2.22 -12.24 4.85
C GLY A 176 3.44 -11.37 4.54
N SER A 177 4.54 -11.52 5.28
CA SER A 177 5.79 -10.79 5.02
C SER A 177 6.59 -11.38 3.85
N VAL A 178 6.59 -12.71 3.70
CA VAL A 178 7.28 -13.40 2.59
C VAL A 178 6.68 -12.98 1.24
N TYR A 179 5.35 -12.98 1.10
CA TYR A 179 4.72 -12.55 -0.15
C TYR A 179 5.02 -11.09 -0.48
N LYS A 180 5.10 -10.22 0.53
CA LYS A 180 5.48 -8.81 0.33
C LYS A 180 6.93 -8.66 -0.11
N ILE A 181 7.85 -9.44 0.47
CA ILE A 181 9.26 -9.45 0.06
C ILE A 181 9.37 -9.94 -1.39
N ILE A 182 8.70 -11.04 -1.74
CA ILE A 182 8.69 -11.56 -3.12
C ILE A 182 8.12 -10.52 -4.08
N ALA A 183 6.96 -9.95 -3.78
CA ALA A 183 6.35 -8.90 -4.59
C ALA A 183 7.28 -7.71 -4.75
N LYS A 184 7.97 -7.29 -3.68
CA LYS A 184 8.91 -6.17 -3.69
C LYS A 184 10.14 -6.46 -4.55
N VAL A 185 10.71 -7.68 -4.48
CA VAL A 185 11.80 -8.11 -5.37
C VAL A 185 11.37 -8.03 -6.83
N LEU A 186 10.18 -8.56 -7.15
CA LEU A 186 9.63 -8.53 -8.51
C LEU A 186 9.38 -7.10 -8.99
N THR A 187 8.80 -6.24 -8.14
CA THR A 187 8.60 -4.82 -8.46
C THR A 187 9.94 -4.13 -8.74
N ASN A 188 10.96 -4.36 -7.91
CA ASN A 188 12.27 -3.73 -8.10
C ASN A 188 12.92 -4.15 -9.43
N ARG A 189 12.71 -5.40 -9.89
CA ARG A 189 13.15 -5.84 -11.22
C ARG A 189 12.34 -5.20 -12.35
N LEU A 190 11.02 -5.14 -12.20
CA LEU A 190 10.14 -4.56 -13.21
C LEU A 190 10.39 -3.07 -13.41
N VAL A 191 10.63 -2.31 -12.33
CA VAL A 191 10.86 -0.86 -12.40
C VAL A 191 12.01 -0.49 -13.32
N VAL A 192 13.07 -1.32 -13.39
CA VAL A 192 14.24 -1.06 -14.25
C VAL A 192 13.90 -1.11 -15.73
N VAL A 193 12.95 -1.96 -16.14
CA VAL A 193 12.55 -2.12 -17.54
C VAL A 193 11.29 -1.32 -17.91
N LEU A 194 10.58 -0.82 -16.90
CA LEU A 194 9.26 -0.23 -17.07
C LEU A 194 9.32 1.05 -17.91
N GLY A 195 10.41 1.82 -17.78
CA GLY A 195 10.63 3.05 -18.56
C GLY A 195 10.67 2.82 -20.07
N ASP A 196 11.19 1.67 -20.49
CA ASP A 196 11.32 1.32 -21.91
C ASP A 196 10.04 0.71 -22.49
N LEU A 197 9.11 0.26 -21.64
CA LEU A 197 7.83 -0.30 -22.05
C LEU A 197 6.72 0.75 -22.07
N ILE A 198 6.76 1.71 -21.15
CA ILE A 198 5.66 2.63 -20.91
C ILE A 198 5.81 3.92 -21.72
N HIS A 199 4.69 4.37 -22.30
CA HIS A 199 4.66 5.64 -23.01
C HIS A 199 4.78 6.84 -22.07
N GLU A 200 5.41 7.92 -22.51
CA GLU A 200 5.55 9.17 -21.74
C GLU A 200 4.20 9.75 -21.26
N VAL A 201 3.10 9.48 -21.97
CA VAL A 201 1.76 9.98 -21.65
C VAL A 201 1.06 9.19 -20.55
N GLN A 202 1.60 8.04 -20.13
CA GLN A 202 1.05 7.26 -19.03
C GLN A 202 1.50 7.85 -17.69
N SER A 203 0.57 8.47 -16.97
CA SER A 203 0.85 9.27 -15.78
C SER A 203 0.66 8.51 -14.45
N ALA A 204 -0.16 7.46 -14.41
CA ALA A 204 -0.51 6.76 -13.18
C ALA A 204 0.47 5.63 -12.82
N PHE A 205 0.78 5.51 -11.52
CA PHE A 205 1.59 4.44 -10.92
C PHE A 205 3.05 4.34 -11.41
N ILE A 206 3.59 5.41 -12.00
CA ILE A 206 5.00 5.52 -12.40
C ILE A 206 5.71 6.48 -11.45
N ALA A 207 6.91 6.13 -11.02
CA ALA A 207 7.74 7.03 -10.23
C ALA A 207 7.99 8.35 -10.99
N ASP A 208 8.02 9.46 -10.26
CA ASP A 208 8.30 10.79 -10.79
C ASP A 208 7.29 11.33 -11.83
N ARG A 209 6.13 10.68 -12.00
CA ARG A 209 5.01 11.19 -12.81
C ARG A 209 3.81 11.52 -11.93
N GLN A 210 3.12 12.61 -12.25
CA GLN A 210 1.95 13.04 -11.52
C GLN A 210 0.69 12.69 -12.29
N ILE A 211 -0.36 12.23 -11.59
CA ILE A 211 -1.65 11.94 -12.23
C ILE A 211 -2.22 13.17 -12.96
N LEU A 212 -1.85 14.38 -12.52
CA LEU A 212 -2.23 15.66 -13.10
C LEU A 212 -1.62 15.88 -14.50
N ASP A 213 -0.49 15.23 -14.83
CA ASP A 213 0.16 15.37 -16.13
C ASP A 213 -0.79 14.95 -17.27
N GLY A 214 -1.55 13.86 -17.05
CA GLY A 214 -2.55 13.40 -18.02
C GLY A 214 -3.71 14.39 -18.20
N TYR A 215 -4.09 15.11 -17.13
CA TYR A 215 -5.11 16.16 -17.20
C TYR A 215 -4.62 17.38 -17.99
N PHE A 216 -3.38 17.80 -17.77
CA PHE A 216 -2.78 18.92 -18.50
C PHE A 216 -2.67 18.63 -20.00
N ILE A 217 -2.18 17.45 -20.39
CA ILE A 217 -2.10 17.02 -21.78
C ILE A 217 -3.50 17.07 -22.43
N LEU A 218 -4.52 16.52 -21.76
CA LEU A 218 -5.89 16.54 -22.29
C LEU A 218 -6.42 17.97 -22.45
N ASN A 219 -6.17 18.84 -21.48
CA ASN A 219 -6.61 20.23 -21.52
C ASN A 219 -5.95 21.01 -22.66
N GLU A 220 -4.65 20.79 -22.90
CA GLU A 220 -3.92 21.42 -24.00
C GLU A 220 -4.42 20.94 -25.37
N VAL A 221 -4.66 19.63 -25.53
CA VAL A 221 -5.25 19.07 -26.76
C VAL A 221 -6.64 19.66 -27.04
N LEU A 222 -7.47 19.79 -26.00
CA LEU A 222 -8.80 20.42 -26.09
C LEU A 222 -8.71 21.88 -26.52
N GLN A 223 -7.81 22.65 -25.89
CA GLN A 223 -7.59 24.05 -26.22
C GLN A 223 -7.08 24.22 -27.65
N TRP A 224 -6.15 23.35 -28.09
CA TRP A 224 -5.65 23.34 -29.45
C TRP A 224 -6.77 23.08 -30.46
N CYS A 225 -7.60 22.05 -30.24
CA CYS A 225 -8.76 21.74 -31.10
C CYS A 225 -9.71 22.94 -31.22
N LYS A 226 -9.99 23.62 -30.09
CA LYS A 226 -10.82 24.82 -30.05
C LYS A 226 -10.20 25.97 -30.85
N SER A 227 -8.91 26.25 -30.65
CA SER A 227 -8.19 27.34 -31.32
C SER A 227 -8.10 27.14 -32.85
N ARG A 228 -7.95 25.89 -33.29
CA ARG A 228 -7.84 25.51 -34.72
C ARG A 228 -9.20 25.21 -35.37
N LYS A 229 -10.31 25.35 -34.62
CA LYS A 229 -11.68 24.98 -35.04
C LYS A 229 -11.76 23.55 -35.61
N LYS A 230 -11.00 22.61 -35.03
CA LYS A 230 -11.03 21.21 -35.42
C LYS A 230 -12.17 20.51 -34.67
N GLN A 231 -12.97 19.74 -35.41
CA GLN A 231 -13.91 18.81 -34.79
C GLN A 231 -13.12 17.70 -34.11
N ALA A 232 -13.44 17.42 -32.86
CA ALA A 232 -12.80 16.39 -32.05
C ALA A 232 -13.86 15.56 -31.32
N LEU A 233 -13.59 14.27 -31.16
CA LEU A 233 -14.38 13.33 -30.38
C LEU A 233 -13.46 12.75 -29.30
N ILE A 234 -13.91 12.76 -28.04
CA ILE A 234 -13.18 12.14 -26.93
C ILE A 234 -13.84 10.83 -26.57
N PHE A 235 -13.06 9.76 -26.61
CA PHE A 235 -13.50 8.44 -26.17
C PHE A 235 -12.94 8.15 -24.77
N LYS A 236 -13.83 8.17 -23.77
CA LYS A 236 -13.47 7.76 -22.41
C LYS A 236 -13.72 6.26 -22.27
N VAL A 237 -12.64 5.49 -22.11
CA VAL A 237 -12.69 4.05 -21.82
C VAL A 237 -12.44 3.82 -20.35
N ASP A 238 -13.21 2.93 -19.75
CA ASP A 238 -12.98 2.43 -18.40
C ASP A 238 -13.07 0.91 -18.41
N PHE A 239 -12.28 0.27 -17.56
CA PHE A 239 -12.28 -1.18 -17.42
C PHE A 239 -13.09 -1.57 -16.19
N GLU A 240 -14.06 -2.46 -16.37
CA GLU A 240 -14.74 -3.05 -15.22
C GLU A 240 -13.72 -3.83 -14.37
N LYS A 241 -13.84 -3.68 -13.05
CA LYS A 241 -12.88 -4.24 -12.10
C LYS A 241 -12.93 -5.77 -12.15
N LEU A 242 -12.02 -6.40 -12.91
CA LEU A 242 -11.79 -7.84 -12.89
C LEU A 242 -11.25 -8.24 -11.52
N ARG A 243 -12.13 -8.66 -10.63
CA ARG A 243 -11.73 -9.40 -9.43
C ARG A 243 -11.38 -10.83 -9.88
N LEU A 244 -10.09 -11.11 -10.03
CA LEU A 244 -9.59 -12.46 -9.83
C LEU A 244 -9.91 -12.84 -8.37
N ARG A 245 -11.03 -13.54 -8.17
CA ARG A 245 -11.27 -14.31 -6.95
C ARG A 245 -10.58 -15.66 -7.17
N LEU A 246 -9.33 -15.76 -6.72
CA LEU A 246 -8.73 -17.03 -6.33
C LEU A 246 -9.32 -17.45 -4.97
#